data_AF-A0A973MMK4-F1
#
_entry.id   AF-A0A973MMK4-F1
#
_cell.length_a   1.000
_cell.length_b   1.000
_cell.length_c   1.000
_cell.angle_alpha   90.00
_cell.angle_beta   90.00
_cell.angle_gamma   90.00
#
_symmetry.space_group_name_H-M   'P 1'
#
loop_
_entity.id
_entity.type
_entity.pdbx_description
1 polymer ?
#
loop_
_entity_poly.entity_id
_entity_poly.type
_entity_poly.pdbx_seq_one_letter_code
_entity_poly.pdbx_strand_id
1 'polypeptide(L)'
;MRLLCCHCREITQVDPQGEPLRSCPNCGSTAVPADADDTATVTLTKHELRILCIWASNFAEGIKDRPGCEDSPKVVYGILDHLGTQTDVALSMRQEMADVRAAFPDAEITIRRGDGTEVDL
;
A
#
# COMPACT_ATOMS: atom_id res chain seq x y z
N MET A 1 5.29 2.79 24.27
CA MET A 1 4.99 3.32 22.93
C MET A 1 5.09 2.18 21.95
N ARG A 2 4.04 1.93 21.17
CA ARG A 2 4.05 0.89 20.12
C ARG A 2 4.45 1.56 18.82
N LEU A 3 5.55 1.10 18.20
CA LEU A 3 6.04 1.69 16.96
C LEU A 3 5.49 0.90 15.77
N LEU A 4 4.89 1.62 14.82
CA LEU A 4 4.36 1.07 13.58
C LEU A 4 5.31 1.36 12.43
N CYS A 5 5.75 0.31 11.73
CA CYS A 5 6.49 0.51 10.49
C CYS A 5 5.54 0.92 9.36
N CYS A 6 5.74 2.09 8.77
CA CYS A 6 4.89 2.58 7.67
C CYS A 6 5.04 1.79 6.36
N HIS A 7 6.08 0.97 6.20
CA HIS A 7 6.27 0.11 5.01
C HIS A 7 5.50 -1.20 5.11
N CYS A 8 5.73 -1.96 6.18
CA CYS A 8 5.18 -3.31 6.32
C CYS A 8 4.00 -3.39 7.30
N ARG A 9 3.63 -2.27 7.93
CA ARG A 9 2.55 -2.16 8.92
C ARG A 9 2.72 -3.05 10.17
N GLU A 10 3.88 -3.67 10.35
CA GLU A 10 4.17 -4.44 11.55
C GLU A 10 4.40 -3.53 12.76
N ILE A 11 3.85 -3.95 13.90
CA ILE A 11 4.04 -3.30 15.18
C ILE A 11 5.29 -3.87 15.84
N THR A 12 6.26 -3.02 16.06
CA THR A 12 7.49 -3.35 16.79
C THR A 12 7.43 -2.74 18.18
N GLN A 13 7.81 -3.51 19.19
CA GLN A 13 8.10 -2.93 20.49
C GLN A 13 9.46 -2.22 20.41
N VAL A 14 9.59 -1.10 21.15
CA VAL A 14 10.90 -0.51 21.47
C VAL A 14 11.80 -1.64 21.97
N ASP A 15 13.11 -1.56 21.74
CA ASP A 15 13.98 -2.60 22.26
C ASP A 15 13.80 -2.71 23.80
N PRO A 16 14.07 -3.88 24.42
CA PRO A 16 13.95 -4.05 25.86
C PRO A 16 14.78 -3.05 26.69
N GLN A 17 15.69 -2.32 26.06
CA GLN A 17 16.62 -1.35 26.63
C GLN A 17 16.14 0.11 26.49
N GLY A 18 15.04 0.36 25.76
CA GLY A 18 14.49 1.69 25.50
C GLY A 18 15.18 2.47 24.38
N GLU A 19 16.06 1.87 23.57
CA GLU A 19 16.72 2.54 22.46
C GLU A 19 15.83 2.57 21.21
N PRO A 20 15.89 3.66 20.41
CA PRO A 20 15.16 3.76 19.16
C PRO A 20 15.70 2.74 18.14
N LEU A 21 14.82 1.89 17.62
CA LEU A 21 15.15 0.98 16.51
C LEU A 21 15.59 1.80 15.29
N ARG A 22 16.81 1.54 14.80
CA ARG A 22 17.38 2.21 13.61
C ARG A 22 16.72 1.75 12.29
N SER A 23 16.09 0.59 12.32
CA SER A 23 15.39 0.00 11.18
C SER A 23 14.30 -0.96 11.66
N CYS A 24 13.26 -1.14 10.87
CA CYS A 24 12.24 -2.14 11.09
C CYS A 24 12.87 -3.55 11.02
N PRO A 25 12.74 -4.40 12.05
CA PRO A 25 13.28 -5.75 12.06
C PRO A 25 12.60 -6.70 11.07
N ASN A 26 11.38 -6.37 10.60
CA ASN A 26 10.65 -7.19 9.63
C ASN A 26 11.06 -6.91 8.18
N CYS A 27 11.15 -5.63 7.79
CA CYS A 27 11.37 -5.25 6.39
C CYS A 27 12.67 -4.46 6.13
N GLY A 28 13.45 -4.16 7.17
CA GLY A 28 14.70 -3.40 7.07
C GLY A 28 14.53 -1.90 6.82
N SER A 29 13.29 -1.39 6.72
CA SER A 29 13.03 0.04 6.48
C SER A 29 13.62 0.91 7.60
N THR A 30 14.38 1.94 7.24
CA THR A 30 14.90 2.96 8.15
C THR A 30 13.99 4.19 8.24
N ALA A 31 12.77 4.10 7.70
CA ALA A 31 11.80 5.18 7.77
C ALA A 31 11.40 5.47 9.22
N VAL A 32 11.02 6.71 9.49
CA VAL A 32 10.54 7.14 10.81
C VAL A 32 9.27 6.34 11.15
N PRO A 33 9.25 5.58 12.26
CA PRO A 33 8.08 4.82 12.65
C PRO A 33 6.96 5.75 13.12
N ALA A 34 5.71 5.36 12.85
CA ALA A 34 4.54 6.03 13.40
C ALA A 34 4.22 5.49 14.81
N ASP A 35 3.48 6.27 15.61
CA ASP A 35 2.87 5.76 16.83
C ASP A 35 1.65 4.91 16.46
N ALA A 36 1.64 3.64 16.85
CA ALA A 36 0.52 2.73 16.57
C ALA A 36 -0.73 3.05 17.40
N ASP A 37 -0.58 3.85 18.46
CA ASP A 37 -1.68 4.28 19.33
C ASP A 37 -2.31 5.60 18.85
N ASP A 38 -1.60 6.40 18.03
CA ASP A 38 -2.09 7.66 17.45
C ASP A 38 -2.85 7.40 16.14
N THR A 39 -4.13 7.06 16.26
CA THR A 39 -4.98 6.65 15.13
C THR A 39 -6.21 7.56 14.98
N ALA A 40 -6.73 7.64 13.75
CA ALA A 40 -7.95 8.39 13.42
C ALA A 40 -8.98 7.49 12.71
N THR A 41 -10.26 7.70 13.02
CA THR A 41 -11.39 6.99 12.40
C THR A 41 -12.15 7.90 11.45
N VAL A 42 -12.43 7.42 10.24
CA VAL A 42 -13.18 8.14 9.21
C VAL A 42 -14.29 7.23 8.67
N THR A 43 -15.48 7.79 8.44
CA THR A 43 -16.60 7.08 7.82
C THR A 43 -16.67 7.43 6.33
N LEU A 44 -16.58 6.41 5.48
CA LEU A 44 -16.67 6.53 4.01
C LEU A 44 -17.54 5.41 3.46
N THR A 45 -18.19 5.65 2.33
CA THR A 45 -18.75 4.58 1.52
C THR A 45 -17.62 3.74 0.89
N LYS A 46 -17.91 2.49 0.53
CA LYS A 46 -16.94 1.61 -0.16
C LYS A 46 -16.42 2.21 -1.47
N HIS A 47 -17.28 2.95 -2.18
CA HIS A 47 -16.91 3.61 -3.43
C HIS A 47 -15.95 4.78 -3.22
N GLU A 48 -16.21 5.64 -2.22
CA GLU A 48 -15.31 6.74 -1.85
C GLU A 48 -13.95 6.22 -1.41
N LEU A 49 -13.93 5.16 -0.59
CA LEU A 49 -12.69 4.51 -0.17
C LEU A 49 -11.87 4.02 -1.38
N ARG A 50 -12.51 3.33 -2.35
CA ARG A 50 -11.84 2.86 -3.56
C ARG A 50 -11.26 4.01 -4.39
N ILE A 51 -12.01 5.10 -4.59
CA ILE A 51 -11.51 6.28 -5.32
C ILE A 51 -10.26 6.85 -4.63
N LEU A 52 -10.29 6.99 -3.30
CA LEU A 52 -9.16 7.51 -2.54
C LEU A 52 -7.93 6.61 -2.64
N CYS A 53 -8.10 5.30 -2.55
CA CYS A 53 -6.99 4.35 -2.66
C CYS A 53 -6.38 4.32 -4.07
N ILE A 54 -7.21 4.40 -5.13
CA ILE A 54 -6.73 4.53 -6.51
C ILE A 54 -5.96 5.85 -6.69
N TRP A 55 -6.50 6.96 -6.19
CA TRP A 55 -5.82 8.24 -6.26
C TRP A 55 -4.48 8.23 -5.52
N ALA A 56 -4.45 7.70 -4.29
CA ALA A 56 -3.26 7.65 -3.46
C ALA A 56 -2.14 6.81 -4.10
N SER A 57 -2.48 5.63 -4.63
CA SER A 57 -1.51 4.76 -5.30
C SER A 57 -0.96 5.39 -6.58
N ASN A 58 -1.82 6.00 -7.42
CA ASN A 58 -1.39 6.72 -8.62
C ASN A 58 -0.52 7.94 -8.27
N PHE A 59 -0.87 8.69 -7.23
CA PHE A 59 -0.10 9.83 -6.79
C PHE A 59 1.29 9.41 -6.30
N ALA A 60 1.37 8.37 -5.48
CA ALA A 60 2.63 7.82 -4.98
C ALA A 60 3.55 7.37 -6.12
N GLU A 61 3.02 6.66 -7.11
CA GLU A 61 3.76 6.28 -8.32
C GLU A 61 4.22 7.50 -9.12
N GLY A 62 3.40 8.55 -9.22
CA GLY A 62 3.74 9.78 -9.94
C GLY A 62 4.78 10.68 -9.26
N ILE A 63 5.10 10.44 -7.98
CA ILE A 63 6.10 11.23 -7.23
C ILE A 63 7.34 10.45 -6.84
N LYS A 64 7.42 9.14 -7.14
CA LYS A 64 8.52 8.28 -6.66
C LYS A 64 9.93 8.73 -7.07
N ASP A 65 10.03 9.43 -8.20
CA ASP A 65 11.31 9.94 -8.72
C ASP A 65 11.68 11.32 -8.14
N ARG A 66 10.84 11.90 -7.27
CA ARG A 66 11.15 13.15 -6.56
C ARG A 66 12.08 12.86 -5.39
N PRO A 67 13.05 13.73 -5.10
CA PRO A 67 13.96 13.53 -3.96
C PRO A 67 13.19 13.36 -2.64
N GLY A 68 13.48 12.29 -1.91
CA GLY A 68 12.86 11.96 -0.62
C GLY A 68 11.48 11.32 -0.72
N CYS A 69 11.01 10.97 -1.92
CA CYS A 69 9.73 10.31 -2.16
C CYS A 69 9.87 8.87 -2.66
N GLU A 70 11.07 8.31 -2.67
CA GLU A 70 11.41 7.02 -3.28
C GLU A 70 10.62 5.85 -2.67
N ASP A 71 10.30 5.95 -1.38
CA ASP A 71 9.53 4.96 -0.65
C ASP A 71 8.02 5.23 -0.60
N SER A 72 7.54 6.33 -1.20
CA SER A 72 6.11 6.70 -1.22
C SER A 72 5.21 5.56 -1.73
N PRO A 73 5.54 4.87 -2.85
CA PRO A 73 4.73 3.74 -3.30
C PRO A 73 4.65 2.62 -2.26
N LYS A 74 5.77 2.26 -1.62
CA LYS A 74 5.80 1.17 -0.63
C LYS A 74 4.94 1.50 0.58
N VAL A 75 5.03 2.73 1.09
CA VAL A 75 4.21 3.18 2.22
C VAL A 75 2.72 3.13 1.86
N VAL A 76 2.36 3.68 0.70
CA VAL A 76 0.96 3.68 0.26
C VAL A 76 0.43 2.27 0.04
N TYR A 77 1.21 1.38 -0.58
CA TYR A 77 0.80 -0.02 -0.74
C TYR A 77 0.65 -0.74 0.61
N GLY A 78 1.55 -0.50 1.57
CA GLY A 78 1.38 -1.04 2.93
C GLY A 78 0.08 -0.57 3.60
N ILE A 79 -0.32 0.69 3.42
CA ILE A 79 -1.60 1.21 3.91
C ILE A 79 -2.77 0.52 3.19
N LEU A 80 -2.72 0.40 1.87
CA LEU A 80 -3.77 -0.22 1.05
C LEU A 80 -3.96 -1.70 1.39
N ASP A 81 -2.88 -2.45 1.61
CA ASP A 81 -2.94 -3.85 2.01
C ASP A 81 -3.61 -4.00 3.38
N HIS A 82 -3.27 -3.12 4.34
CA HIS A 82 -3.90 -3.11 5.64
C HIS A 82 -5.37 -2.66 5.61
N LEU A 83 -5.75 -1.73 4.72
CA LEU A 83 -7.16 -1.37 4.51
C LEU A 83 -7.92 -2.52 3.83
N GLY A 84 -7.27 -3.25 2.94
CA GLY A 84 -7.83 -4.42 2.25
C GLY A 84 -8.25 -5.54 3.20
N THR A 85 -7.59 -5.70 4.36
CA THR A 85 -8.03 -6.70 5.36
C THR A 85 -9.30 -6.29 6.12
N GLN A 86 -9.74 -5.05 5.98
CA GLN A 86 -10.90 -4.48 6.67
C GLN A 86 -12.13 -4.32 5.76
N THR A 87 -12.00 -4.70 4.49
CA THR A 87 -13.07 -4.53 3.50
C THR A 87 -13.10 -5.71 2.52
N ASP A 88 -14.22 -5.86 1.82
CA ASP A 88 -14.49 -6.92 0.84
C ASP A 88 -14.39 -6.42 -0.61
N VAL A 89 -13.95 -5.17 -0.81
CA VAL A 89 -13.77 -4.56 -2.14
C VAL A 89 -12.30 -4.38 -2.46
N ALA A 90 -11.94 -4.61 -3.72
CA ALA A 90 -10.62 -4.24 -4.22
C ALA A 90 -10.43 -2.71 -4.15
N LEU A 91 -9.31 -2.29 -3.56
CA LEU A 91 -8.97 -0.88 -3.32
C LEU A 91 -7.94 -0.33 -4.32
N SER A 92 -7.40 -1.19 -5.19
CA SER A 92 -6.45 -0.78 -6.22
C SER A 92 -6.59 -1.61 -7.49
N MET A 93 -6.15 -1.04 -8.61
CA MET A 93 -6.00 -1.77 -9.88
C MET A 93 -5.20 -3.06 -9.72
N ARG A 94 -4.15 -3.05 -8.88
CA ARG A 94 -3.34 -4.24 -8.61
C ARG A 94 -4.15 -5.36 -7.97
N GLN A 95 -4.97 -5.03 -6.98
CA GLN A 95 -5.86 -6.00 -6.32
C GLN A 95 -6.95 -6.47 -7.29
N GLU A 96 -7.53 -5.57 -8.09
CA GLU A 96 -8.51 -5.95 -9.12
C GLU A 96 -7.91 -6.93 -10.13
N MET A 97 -6.67 -6.69 -10.59
CA MET A 97 -6.00 -7.61 -11.50
C MET A 97 -5.65 -8.94 -10.83
N ALA A 98 -5.30 -8.94 -9.54
CA ALA A 98 -5.09 -10.17 -8.78
C ALA A 98 -6.39 -10.97 -8.65
N ASP A 99 -7.51 -10.32 -8.35
CA ASP A 99 -8.83 -10.94 -8.24
C ASP A 99 -9.29 -11.51 -9.59
N VAL A 100 -9.07 -10.77 -10.69
CA VAL A 100 -9.36 -11.25 -12.04
C VAL A 100 -8.50 -12.46 -12.40
N ARG A 101 -7.19 -12.43 -12.15
CA ARG A 101 -6.28 -13.57 -12.39
C ARG A 101 -6.66 -14.78 -11.53
N ALA A 102 -7.08 -14.57 -10.29
CA ALA A 102 -7.53 -15.65 -9.42
C ALA A 102 -8.87 -16.27 -9.89
N ALA A 103 -9.79 -15.44 -10.40
CA ALA A 103 -11.07 -15.89 -10.93
C ALA A 103 -10.96 -16.55 -12.32
N PHE A 104 -9.97 -16.16 -13.12
CA PHE A 104 -9.76 -16.61 -14.49
C PHE A 104 -8.28 -16.96 -14.74
N PRO A 105 -7.77 -18.07 -14.18
CA PRO A 105 -6.35 -18.42 -14.25
C PRO A 105 -5.84 -18.69 -15.67
N ASP A 106 -6.71 -19.12 -16.59
CA ASP A 106 -6.38 -19.42 -17.99
C ASP A 106 -6.66 -18.24 -18.95
N ALA A 107 -7.06 -17.08 -18.44
CA ALA A 107 -7.36 -15.93 -19.28
C ALA A 107 -6.10 -15.13 -19.63
N GLU A 108 -5.85 -14.92 -20.92
CA GLU A 108 -4.89 -13.93 -21.40
C GLU A 108 -5.48 -12.52 -21.21
N ILE A 109 -4.82 -11.70 -20.40
CA ILE A 109 -5.21 -10.30 -20.17
C ILE A 109 -4.38 -9.41 -21.10
N THR A 110 -4.97 -9.03 -22.23
CA THR A 110 -4.39 -8.05 -23.15
C THR A 110 -4.84 -6.63 -22.77
N ILE A 111 -3.90 -5.73 -22.47
CA ILE A 111 -4.21 -4.30 -22.34
C ILE A 111 -4.11 -3.65 -23.71
N ARG A 112 -5.22 -3.11 -24.22
CA ARG A 112 -5.20 -2.18 -25.36
C ARG A 112 -4.93 -0.77 -24.88
N ARG A 113 -3.81 -0.20 -25.32
CA ARG A 113 -3.53 1.22 -25.19
C ARG A 113 -4.40 2.03 -26.18
N GLY A 114 -4.60 3.30 -25.88
CA GLY A 114 -5.40 4.22 -26.72
C GLY A 114 -4.81 4.47 -28.12
N ASP A 115 -3.56 4.05 -28.37
CA ASP A 115 -2.91 4.06 -29.68
C ASP A 115 -3.10 2.73 -30.46
N GLY A 116 -3.86 1.78 -29.90
CA GLY A 116 -4.13 0.48 -30.50
C GLY A 116 -3.06 -0.58 -30.25
N THR A 117 -2.00 -0.28 -29.49
CA THR A 117 -1.00 -1.30 -29.13
C THR A 117 -1.52 -2.21 -28.02
N GLU A 118 -1.32 -3.52 -28.21
CA GLU A 118 -1.63 -4.56 -27.23
C GLU A 118 -0.35 -4.88 -26.44
N VAL A 119 -0.49 -4.89 -25.11
CA VAL A 119 0.59 -5.30 -24.19
C VAL A 119 0.05 -6.44 -23.33
N ASP A 120 0.74 -7.58 -23.40
CA ASP A 120 0.48 -8.72 -22.52
C ASP A 120 1.04 -8.43 -21.11
N LEU A 121 0.23 -8.72 -20.09
CA LEU A 121 0.53 -8.50 -18.68
C LEU A 121 0.88 -9.77 -17.91
#